data_AF-A0A1H6F4J5-F1
#
_entry.id   AF-A0A1H6F4J5-F1
#
_cell.length_a   1.000
_cell.length_b   1.000
_cell.length_c   1.000
_cell.angle_alpha   90.00
_cell.angle_beta   90.00
_cell.angle_gamma   90.00
#
_symmetry.space_group_name_H-M   'P 1'
#
loop_
_entity.id
_entity.type
_entity.pdbx_description
1 polymer ?
#
loop_
_entity_poly.entity_id
_entity_poly.type
_entity_poly.pdbx_seq_one_letter_code
_entity_poly.pdbx_strand_id
1 'polypeptide(L)'
;MGIALDDLVEQVKYFWPDGFDSSNTKMDVHYFLQEMVDLGILRETKHNYYALRTSNIITLIGTKEQIEENLYVKNRDVKKEFKPKISRILFTQNGREQRSPFPASIFYMIKDPKNKVLVLKGSLMSGLGHIEEFLRNRKEINLIIPENIISTKDLEVFFENIDKKRQKDKDDVVLINSQIPFGLEQVEYAKTKFLKKERLNALFLMDPDSVKRVIFRNDKSFERIENQGIKLINMPSWRRAIIEEWFQETGCINADIDEIMKTTSQWHGLIDKYHENIFQHPERWKELLSDFENDLYTDKKERLKQFGISSKEAIKILSELIGFNGFDKIEEYVDYQDICDKDSAFNFISYFLSLNVIDNNLKVDPVIQKLIVDE
;
A
#
# COMPACT_ATOMS: atom_id res chain seq x y z
N MET A 1 -43.29 -10.51 28.70
CA MET A 1 -43.03 -9.21 29.32
C MET A 1 -41.72 -8.70 28.75
N GLY A 2 -41.67 -7.49 28.21
CA GLY A 2 -40.43 -6.89 27.69
C GLY A 2 -39.79 -5.95 28.71
N ILE A 3 -38.50 -5.67 28.53
CA ILE A 3 -37.72 -4.68 29.30
C ILE A 3 -37.79 -3.35 28.57
N ALA A 4 -37.96 -2.24 29.28
CA ALA A 4 -38.03 -0.92 28.66
C ALA A 4 -36.66 -0.48 28.13
N LEU A 5 -36.65 0.28 27.03
CA LEU A 5 -35.43 0.88 26.47
C LEU A 5 -34.66 1.68 27.52
N ASP A 6 -35.36 2.46 28.35
CA ASP A 6 -34.73 3.29 29.38
C ASP A 6 -33.99 2.45 30.43
N ASP A 7 -34.59 1.35 30.89
CA ASP A 7 -33.94 0.41 31.81
C ASP A 7 -32.68 -0.21 31.16
N LEU A 8 -32.75 -0.58 29.89
CA LEU A 8 -31.61 -1.14 29.16
C LEU A 8 -30.49 -0.11 28.98
N VAL A 9 -30.82 1.15 28.73
CA VAL A 9 -29.85 2.24 28.64
C VAL A 9 -29.11 2.42 29.97
N GLU A 10 -29.81 2.34 31.11
CA GLU A 10 -29.15 2.39 32.43
C GLU A 10 -28.18 1.23 32.64
N GLN A 11 -28.59 0.00 32.27
CA GLN A 11 -27.71 -1.17 32.36
C GLN A 11 -26.48 -1.03 31.47
N VAL A 12 -26.64 -0.57 30.23
CA VAL A 12 -25.52 -0.40 29.29
C VAL A 12 -24.52 0.64 29.80
N LYS A 13 -25.00 1.76 30.35
CA LYS A 13 -24.12 2.78 30.96
C LYS A 13 -23.38 2.26 32.19
N TYR A 14 -24.01 1.39 32.97
CA TYR A 14 -23.40 0.79 34.15
C TYR A 14 -22.29 -0.21 33.79
N PHE A 15 -22.55 -1.11 32.83
CA PHE A 15 -21.61 -2.18 32.48
C PHE A 15 -20.55 -1.79 31.45
N TRP A 16 -20.85 -0.85 30.53
CA TRP A 16 -19.95 -0.44 29.44
C TRP A 16 -19.89 1.08 29.25
N PRO A 17 -19.42 1.84 30.27
CA PRO A 17 -19.37 3.30 30.19
C PRO A 17 -18.52 3.80 29.01
N ASP A 18 -17.34 3.21 28.78
CA ASP A 18 -16.42 3.64 27.72
C ASP A 18 -16.95 3.40 26.30
N GLY A 19 -17.84 2.41 26.13
CA GLY A 19 -18.44 2.08 24.82
C GLY A 19 -19.62 2.97 24.43
N PHE A 20 -20.14 3.75 25.38
CA PHE A 20 -21.40 4.49 25.26
C PHE A 20 -21.34 5.93 25.81
N ASP A 21 -20.17 6.55 25.74
CA ASP A 21 -19.88 7.95 26.14
C ASP A 21 -20.36 9.00 25.11
N SER A 22 -21.26 8.64 24.21
CA SER A 22 -21.82 9.57 23.23
C SER A 22 -22.83 10.52 23.90
N SER A 23 -22.98 11.72 23.36
CA SER A 23 -24.04 12.66 23.78
C SER A 23 -25.46 12.13 23.53
N ASN A 24 -25.62 10.96 22.89
CA ASN A 24 -26.92 10.37 22.55
C ASN A 24 -26.97 8.84 22.74
N THR A 25 -26.45 8.34 23.88
CA THR A 25 -26.45 6.92 24.25
C THR A 25 -27.80 6.21 24.02
N LYS A 26 -28.93 6.89 24.27
CA LYS A 26 -30.27 6.30 24.12
C LYS A 26 -30.57 5.93 22.68
N MET A 27 -30.15 6.76 21.72
CA MET A 27 -30.34 6.51 20.30
C MET A 27 -29.43 5.39 19.81
N ASP A 28 -28.19 5.34 20.28
CA ASP A 28 -27.24 4.27 19.95
C ASP A 28 -27.73 2.90 20.45
N VAL A 29 -28.18 2.84 21.71
CA VAL A 29 -28.78 1.61 22.29
C VAL A 29 -30.04 1.22 21.52
N HIS A 30 -30.88 2.17 21.14
CA HIS A 30 -32.05 1.88 20.32
C HIS A 30 -31.69 1.24 18.97
N TYR A 31 -30.68 1.78 18.26
CA TYR A 31 -30.24 1.23 16.98
C TYR A 31 -29.72 -0.21 17.11
N PHE A 32 -28.90 -0.49 18.12
CA PHE A 32 -28.45 -1.87 18.36
C PHE A 32 -29.62 -2.81 18.67
N LEU A 33 -30.59 -2.38 19.47
CA LEU A 33 -31.76 -3.20 19.77
C LEU A 33 -32.63 -3.45 18.54
N GLN A 34 -32.78 -2.46 17.65
CA GLN A 34 -33.49 -2.64 16.38
C GLN A 34 -32.75 -3.61 15.45
N GLU A 35 -31.42 -3.50 15.33
CA GLU A 35 -30.62 -4.47 14.58
C GLU A 35 -30.81 -5.90 15.12
N MET A 36 -30.86 -6.07 16.44
CA MET A 36 -31.13 -7.38 17.06
C MET A 36 -32.57 -7.88 16.83
N VAL A 37 -33.55 -6.98 16.65
CA VAL A 37 -34.91 -7.34 16.21
C VAL A 37 -34.89 -7.81 14.75
N ASP A 38 -34.18 -7.10 13.87
CA ASP A 38 -34.05 -7.43 12.45
C ASP A 38 -33.33 -8.77 12.23
N LEU A 39 -32.32 -9.06 13.05
CA LEU A 39 -31.63 -10.35 13.10
C LEU A 39 -32.49 -11.48 13.70
N GLY A 40 -33.70 -11.16 14.18
CA GLY A 40 -34.63 -12.13 14.73
C GLY A 40 -34.26 -12.64 16.13
N ILE A 41 -33.35 -11.98 16.82
CA ILE A 41 -32.91 -12.33 18.19
C ILE A 41 -33.90 -11.76 19.20
N LEU A 42 -34.24 -10.48 19.05
CA LEU A 42 -35.22 -9.79 19.87
C LEU A 42 -36.57 -9.68 19.15
N ARG A 43 -37.59 -9.34 19.92
CA ARG A 43 -38.87 -8.83 19.44
C ARG A 43 -39.25 -7.60 20.25
N GLU A 44 -39.85 -6.64 19.58
CA GLU A 44 -40.51 -5.53 20.25
C GLU A 44 -41.91 -5.98 20.69
N THR A 45 -42.16 -5.93 22.00
CA THR A 45 -43.43 -6.40 22.59
C THR A 45 -44.48 -5.29 22.69
N LYS A 46 -44.02 -4.05 22.84
CA LYS A 46 -44.75 -2.78 22.74
C LYS A 46 -43.72 -1.70 22.46
N HIS A 47 -44.16 -0.50 22.05
CA HIS A 47 -43.24 0.57 21.67
C HIS A 47 -42.14 0.80 22.74
N ASN A 48 -40.88 0.63 22.36
CA ASN A 48 -39.67 0.72 23.20
C ASN A 48 -39.55 -0.35 24.30
N TYR A 49 -40.13 -1.53 24.12
CA TYR A 49 -39.98 -2.66 25.05
C TYR A 49 -39.56 -3.92 24.32
N TYR A 50 -38.41 -4.47 24.72
CA TYR A 50 -37.76 -5.57 24.03
C TYR A 50 -37.79 -6.84 24.86
N ALA A 51 -37.99 -7.98 24.19
CA ALA A 51 -37.88 -9.29 24.79
C ALA A 51 -37.19 -10.24 23.80
N LEU A 52 -36.61 -11.33 24.30
CA LEU A 52 -36.13 -12.40 23.41
C LEU A 52 -37.29 -12.94 22.56
N ARG A 53 -37.00 -13.22 21.28
CA ARG A 53 -38.00 -13.74 20.35
C ARG A 53 -38.49 -15.13 20.76
N THR A 54 -37.59 -15.99 21.21
CA THR A 54 -37.89 -17.33 21.75
C THR A 54 -36.95 -17.66 22.91
N SER A 55 -37.37 -18.57 23.80
CA SER A 55 -36.55 -19.05 24.92
C SER A 55 -35.31 -19.85 24.45
N ASN A 56 -35.36 -20.43 23.25
CA ASN A 56 -34.27 -21.22 22.66
C ASN A 56 -33.05 -20.35 22.27
N ILE A 57 -33.21 -19.02 22.27
CA ILE A 57 -32.10 -18.09 22.06
C ILE A 57 -31.17 -18.09 23.27
N ILE A 58 -31.69 -18.32 24.48
CA ILE A 58 -30.88 -18.38 25.70
C ILE A 58 -29.85 -19.52 25.61
N THR A 59 -30.26 -20.67 25.06
CA THR A 59 -29.36 -21.81 24.84
C THR A 59 -28.28 -21.55 23.78
N LEU A 60 -28.45 -20.58 22.88
CA LEU A 60 -27.47 -20.21 21.86
C LEU A 60 -26.45 -19.18 22.36
N ILE A 61 -26.85 -18.31 23.30
CA ILE A 61 -25.97 -17.28 23.90
C ILE A 61 -25.02 -17.92 24.92
N GLY A 62 -25.42 -19.05 25.52
CA GLY A 62 -24.63 -19.80 26.49
C GLY A 62 -25.13 -19.62 27.92
N THR A 63 -24.50 -20.32 28.85
CA THR A 63 -24.79 -20.14 30.28
C THR A 63 -24.22 -18.80 30.77
N LYS A 64 -24.72 -18.33 31.92
CA LYS A 64 -24.21 -17.10 32.55
C LYS A 64 -22.69 -17.14 32.70
N GLU A 65 -22.16 -18.27 33.14
CA GLU A 65 -20.72 -18.49 33.35
C GLU A 65 -19.95 -18.40 32.03
N GLN A 66 -20.48 -18.98 30.93
CA GLN A 66 -19.86 -18.90 29.61
C GLN A 66 -19.86 -17.48 29.04
N ILE A 67 -20.91 -16.71 29.32
CA ILE A 67 -21.02 -15.31 28.89
C ILE A 67 -20.01 -14.46 29.67
N GLU A 68 -19.95 -14.62 31.00
CA GLU A 68 -19.00 -13.93 31.86
C GLU A 68 -17.55 -14.29 31.49
N GLU A 69 -17.24 -15.56 31.26
CA GLU A 69 -15.93 -15.99 30.79
C GLU A 69 -15.56 -15.34 29.44
N ASN A 70 -16.47 -15.32 28.47
CA ASN A 70 -16.21 -14.67 27.18
C ASN A 70 -16.12 -13.13 27.28
N LEU A 71 -16.72 -12.50 28.30
CA LEU A 71 -16.64 -11.06 28.51
C LEU A 71 -15.37 -10.65 29.26
N TYR A 72 -14.92 -11.44 30.24
CA TYR A 72 -13.80 -11.08 31.11
C TYR A 72 -12.47 -11.71 30.70
N VAL A 73 -12.46 -12.86 30.01
CA VAL A 73 -11.23 -13.58 29.65
C VAL A 73 -10.74 -13.22 28.24
N LYS A 74 -11.64 -12.93 27.30
CA LYS A 74 -11.24 -12.48 25.96
C LYS A 74 -10.96 -10.99 25.98
N ASN A 75 -9.67 -10.63 25.89
CA ASN A 75 -9.27 -9.32 25.42
C ASN A 75 -9.90 -9.11 24.03
N ARG A 76 -10.95 -8.29 23.97
CA ARG A 76 -11.50 -7.84 22.70
C ARG A 76 -10.52 -6.81 22.15
N ASP A 77 -9.74 -7.20 21.16
CA ASP A 77 -8.91 -6.26 20.43
C ASP A 77 -9.81 -5.13 19.91
N VAL A 78 -9.55 -3.91 20.40
CA VAL A 78 -10.19 -2.71 19.88
C VAL A 78 -9.92 -2.71 18.38
N LYS A 79 -10.99 -2.64 17.57
CA LYS A 79 -10.86 -2.56 16.10
C LYS A 79 -9.78 -1.52 15.78
N LYS A 80 -8.65 -1.95 15.25
CA LYS A 80 -7.54 -1.07 14.89
C LYS A 80 -8.12 0.06 14.03
N GLU A 81 -7.95 1.29 14.47
CA GLU A 81 -8.44 2.47 13.75
C GLU A 81 -7.86 2.45 12.33
N PHE A 82 -8.74 2.49 11.32
CA PHE A 82 -8.29 2.52 9.93
C PHE A 82 -7.53 3.82 9.65
N LYS A 83 -6.23 3.71 9.33
CA LYS A 83 -5.34 4.84 9.07
C LYS A 83 -4.93 4.84 7.59
N PRO A 84 -5.59 5.62 6.71
CA PRO A 84 -5.37 5.57 5.26
C PRO A 84 -3.91 5.72 4.80
N LYS A 85 -3.08 6.44 5.56
CA LYS A 85 -1.66 6.68 5.24
C LYS A 85 -0.78 5.44 5.38
N ILE A 86 -1.23 4.42 6.10
CA ILE A 86 -0.47 3.18 6.33
C ILE A 86 -1.23 1.94 5.91
N SER A 87 -2.56 1.94 6.05
CA SER A 87 -3.42 0.81 5.69
C SER A 87 -3.37 0.55 4.18
N ARG A 88 -3.22 -0.72 3.80
CA ARG A 88 -3.21 -1.17 2.40
C ARG A 88 -4.53 -1.87 2.08
N ILE A 89 -5.06 -1.60 0.89
CA ILE A 89 -6.38 -2.07 0.45
C ILE A 89 -6.24 -3.53 0.04
N LEU A 90 -7.15 -4.38 0.52
CA LEU A 90 -7.24 -5.78 0.11
C LEU A 90 -7.84 -5.91 -1.30
N PHE A 91 -7.30 -6.84 -2.07
CA PHE A 91 -7.84 -7.25 -3.36
C PHE A 91 -7.51 -8.72 -3.61
N THR A 92 -8.29 -9.38 -4.46
CA THR A 92 -8.05 -10.77 -4.82
C THR A 92 -7.35 -10.82 -6.17
N GLN A 93 -6.28 -11.59 -6.27
CA GLN A 93 -5.61 -11.91 -7.54
C GLN A 93 -5.33 -13.41 -7.56
N ASN A 94 -5.71 -14.07 -8.66
CA ASN A 94 -5.52 -15.52 -8.84
C ASN A 94 -6.08 -16.37 -7.67
N GLY A 95 -7.20 -15.94 -7.08
CA GLY A 95 -7.83 -16.62 -5.93
C GLY A 95 -7.14 -16.40 -4.58
N ARG A 96 -6.07 -15.61 -4.52
CA ARG A 96 -5.36 -15.23 -3.27
C ARG A 96 -5.70 -13.79 -2.87
N GLU A 97 -5.93 -13.56 -1.59
CA GLU A 97 -6.02 -12.20 -1.05
C GLU A 97 -4.63 -11.56 -0.96
N GLN A 98 -4.52 -10.35 -1.50
CA GLN A 98 -3.32 -9.54 -1.54
C GLN A 98 -3.61 -8.14 -1.02
N ARG A 99 -2.56 -7.46 -0.57
CA ARG A 99 -2.61 -6.05 -0.14
C ARG A 99 -2.01 -5.17 -1.23
N SER A 100 -2.62 -4.00 -1.47
CA SER A 100 -2.15 -3.06 -2.48
C SER A 100 -0.66 -2.68 -2.32
N PRO A 101 0.06 -2.39 -3.42
CA PRO A 101 1.49 -2.05 -3.39
C PRO A 101 1.77 -0.66 -2.80
N PHE A 102 0.73 0.11 -2.49
CA PHE A 102 0.80 1.37 -1.74
C PHE A 102 -0.33 1.49 -0.70
N PRO A 103 -0.22 2.40 0.28
CA PRO A 103 -1.31 2.73 1.21
C PRO A 103 -2.56 3.31 0.52
N ALA A 104 -3.72 3.16 1.17
CA ALA A 104 -5.01 3.63 0.69
C ALA A 104 -5.02 5.13 0.36
N SER A 105 -4.22 5.95 1.06
CA SER A 105 -4.07 7.37 0.74
C SER A 105 -3.57 7.63 -0.67
N ILE A 106 -2.70 6.77 -1.23
CA ILE A 106 -2.24 6.90 -2.62
C ILE A 106 -3.38 6.56 -3.58
N PHE A 107 -4.18 5.53 -3.29
CA PHE A 107 -5.38 5.24 -4.07
C PHE A 107 -6.37 6.41 -4.10
N TYR A 108 -6.61 7.03 -2.95
CA TYR A 108 -7.46 8.22 -2.89
C TYR A 108 -6.86 9.40 -3.64
N MET A 109 -5.53 9.56 -3.65
CA MET A 109 -4.87 10.57 -4.48
C MET A 109 -5.04 10.31 -5.97
N ILE A 110 -5.01 9.06 -6.42
CA ILE A 110 -5.25 8.68 -7.83
C ILE A 110 -6.66 9.09 -8.28
N LYS A 111 -7.64 9.02 -7.38
CA LYS A 111 -9.04 9.38 -7.67
C LYS A 111 -9.36 10.86 -7.47
N ASP A 112 -8.60 11.54 -6.61
CA ASP A 112 -8.88 12.92 -6.23
C ASP A 112 -8.79 13.85 -7.47
N PRO A 113 -9.87 14.57 -7.83
CA PRO A 113 -9.90 15.43 -9.00
C PRO A 113 -8.91 16.60 -8.93
N LYS A 114 -8.35 16.91 -7.75
CA LYS A 114 -7.26 17.89 -7.59
C LYS A 114 -5.93 17.36 -8.14
N ASN A 115 -5.75 16.04 -8.21
CA ASN A 115 -4.55 15.37 -8.68
C ASN A 115 -4.76 14.82 -10.10
N LYS A 116 -4.83 15.72 -11.08
CA LYS A 116 -5.06 15.33 -12.49
C LYS A 116 -4.01 14.39 -13.05
N VAL A 117 -2.77 14.54 -12.59
CA VAL A 117 -1.67 13.68 -12.98
C VAL A 117 -0.88 13.34 -11.73
N LEU A 118 -0.70 12.04 -11.52
CA LEU A 118 0.15 11.48 -10.48
C LEU A 118 1.25 10.64 -11.14
N VAL A 119 2.47 10.76 -10.64
CA VAL A 119 3.60 9.95 -11.08
C VAL A 119 4.09 9.11 -9.90
N LEU A 120 4.12 7.79 -10.09
CA LEU A 120 4.71 6.85 -9.13
C LEU A 120 6.06 6.38 -9.66
N LYS A 121 7.10 6.54 -8.86
CA LYS A 121 8.47 6.07 -9.17
C LYS A 121 8.77 4.83 -8.35
N GLY A 122 9.33 3.80 -8.97
CA GLY A 122 9.67 2.58 -8.25
C GLY A 122 10.35 1.54 -9.10
N SER A 123 10.48 0.35 -8.52
CA SER A 123 11.08 -0.82 -9.14
C SER A 123 10.09 -1.98 -9.10
N LEU A 124 10.48 -3.14 -9.65
CA LEU A 124 9.65 -4.34 -9.52
C LEU A 124 9.48 -4.70 -8.03
N MET A 125 10.55 -4.58 -7.25
CA MET A 125 10.55 -4.87 -5.81
C MET A 125 9.72 -3.90 -4.97
N SER A 126 9.51 -2.67 -5.44
CA SER A 126 8.60 -1.74 -4.76
C SER A 126 7.12 -2.03 -5.04
N GLY A 127 6.83 -3.00 -5.91
CA GLY A 127 5.46 -3.41 -6.27
C GLY A 127 4.87 -2.67 -7.45
N LEU A 128 5.68 -1.98 -8.26
CA LEU A 128 5.20 -1.22 -9.42
C LEU A 128 4.41 -2.11 -10.40
N GLY A 129 4.85 -3.37 -10.58
CA GLY A 129 4.19 -4.35 -11.44
C GLY A 129 2.80 -4.81 -10.97
N HIS A 130 2.45 -4.62 -9.69
CA HIS A 130 1.16 -5.04 -9.13
C HIS A 130 0.08 -3.95 -9.23
N ILE A 131 0.45 -2.72 -9.62
CA ILE A 131 -0.47 -1.58 -9.63
C ILE A 131 -1.59 -1.77 -10.65
N GLU A 132 -1.26 -2.25 -11.85
CA GLU A 132 -2.24 -2.45 -12.91
C GLU A 132 -3.33 -3.43 -12.45
N GLU A 133 -2.93 -4.59 -11.94
CA GLU A 133 -3.86 -5.60 -11.46
C GLU A 133 -4.71 -5.09 -10.29
N PHE A 134 -4.07 -4.42 -9.32
CA PHE A 134 -4.79 -3.81 -8.20
C PHE A 134 -5.90 -2.87 -8.70
N LEU A 135 -5.59 -1.99 -9.67
CA LEU A 135 -6.55 -1.05 -10.24
C LEU A 135 -7.62 -1.74 -11.09
N ARG A 136 -7.30 -2.82 -11.83
CA ARG A 136 -8.29 -3.62 -12.56
C ARG A 136 -9.35 -4.21 -11.65
N ASN A 137 -8.98 -4.54 -10.41
CA ASN A 137 -9.88 -5.06 -9.38
C ASN A 137 -10.75 -3.99 -8.68
N ARG A 138 -10.66 -2.71 -9.08
CA ARG A 138 -11.43 -1.62 -8.47
C ARG A 138 -12.71 -1.33 -9.26
N LYS A 139 -13.86 -1.67 -8.68
CA LYS A 139 -15.18 -1.47 -9.32
C LYS A 139 -15.56 0.02 -9.39
N GLU A 140 -15.03 0.82 -8.48
CA GLU A 140 -15.29 2.24 -8.31
C GLU A 140 -14.63 3.15 -9.36
N ILE A 141 -13.68 2.63 -10.15
CA ILE A 141 -13.03 3.38 -11.23
C ILE A 141 -13.32 2.74 -12.58
N ASN A 142 -13.16 3.53 -13.64
CA ASN A 142 -12.98 3.03 -14.99
C ASN A 142 -11.48 3.12 -15.34
N LEU A 143 -10.79 1.98 -15.30
CA LEU A 143 -9.38 1.93 -15.66
C LEU A 143 -9.22 1.92 -17.18
N ILE A 144 -8.50 2.90 -17.72
CA ILE A 144 -8.22 3.04 -19.15
C ILE A 144 -6.72 2.84 -19.34
N ILE A 145 -6.33 1.83 -20.12
CA ILE A 145 -4.93 1.59 -20.49
C ILE A 145 -4.82 1.81 -22.00
N PRO A 146 -3.93 2.70 -22.47
CA PRO A 146 -3.69 2.88 -23.89
C PRO A 146 -3.19 1.58 -24.54
N GLU A 147 -3.77 1.24 -25.69
CA GLU A 147 -3.40 0.06 -26.48
C GLU A 147 -2.65 0.50 -27.74
N ASN A 148 -1.71 -0.32 -28.23
CA ASN A 148 -0.97 -0.09 -29.48
C ASN A 148 -0.19 1.24 -29.54
N ILE A 149 0.32 1.71 -28.40
CA ILE A 149 1.15 2.92 -28.31
C ILE A 149 2.63 2.53 -28.47
N ILE A 150 3.23 2.92 -29.60
CA ILE A 150 4.64 2.62 -29.91
C ILE A 150 5.54 3.86 -29.85
N SER A 151 4.95 5.05 -29.76
CA SER A 151 5.67 6.32 -29.66
C SER A 151 4.98 7.30 -28.72
N THR A 152 5.73 8.32 -28.29
CA THR A 152 5.19 9.43 -27.47
C THR A 152 4.10 10.21 -28.19
N LYS A 153 4.18 10.32 -29.53
CA LYS A 153 3.17 10.99 -30.35
C LYS A 153 1.85 10.21 -30.40
N ASP A 154 1.91 8.88 -30.45
CA ASP A 154 0.71 8.05 -30.37
C ASP A 154 0.00 8.24 -29.03
N LEU A 155 0.77 8.40 -27.95
CA LEU A 155 0.22 8.68 -26.63
C LEU A 155 -0.49 10.04 -26.57
N GLU A 156 0.07 11.07 -27.20
CA GLU A 156 -0.58 12.38 -27.31
C GLU A 156 -1.90 12.29 -28.11
N VAL A 157 -1.89 11.58 -29.24
CA VAL A 157 -3.11 11.33 -30.03
C VAL A 157 -4.16 10.57 -29.22
N PHE A 158 -3.74 9.62 -28.39
CA PHE A 158 -4.62 8.92 -27.46
C PHE A 158 -5.26 9.90 -26.46
N PHE A 159 -4.47 10.80 -25.85
CA PHE A 159 -5.00 11.79 -24.91
C PHE A 159 -6.02 12.74 -25.57
N GLU A 160 -5.83 13.12 -26.83
CA GLU A 160 -6.82 13.93 -27.57
C GLU A 160 -8.13 13.18 -27.80
N ASN A 161 -8.08 11.85 -27.88
CA ASN A 161 -9.24 10.99 -28.13
C ASN A 161 -9.81 10.33 -26.86
N ILE A 162 -9.33 10.70 -25.67
CA ILE A 162 -9.65 10.01 -24.41
C ILE A 162 -11.15 9.96 -24.14
N ASP A 163 -11.91 11.00 -24.53
CA ASP A 163 -13.35 11.09 -24.25
C ASP A 163 -14.16 9.92 -24.83
N LYS A 164 -13.66 9.25 -25.88
CA LYS A 164 -14.31 8.08 -26.48
C LYS A 164 -14.27 6.83 -25.58
N LYS A 165 -13.37 6.79 -24.60
CA LYS A 165 -13.14 5.65 -23.70
C LYS A 165 -13.70 5.87 -22.29
N ARG A 166 -14.26 7.05 -22.02
CA ARG A 166 -14.72 7.49 -20.70
C ARG A 166 -16.09 6.93 -20.33
N GLN A 167 -16.31 6.74 -19.03
CA GLN A 167 -17.61 6.33 -18.48
C GLN A 167 -18.19 7.44 -17.60
N LYS A 168 -19.42 7.88 -17.87
CA LYS A 168 -20.03 9.05 -17.22
C LYS A 168 -20.18 8.90 -15.69
N ASP A 169 -20.36 7.68 -15.20
CA ASP A 169 -20.70 7.43 -13.79
C ASP A 169 -19.50 7.02 -12.92
N LYS A 170 -18.32 6.84 -13.51
CA LYS A 170 -17.10 6.40 -12.80
C LYS A 170 -16.00 7.46 -12.83
N ASP A 171 -15.04 7.31 -11.92
CA ASP A 171 -13.78 8.05 -12.00
C ASP A 171 -12.90 7.36 -13.03
N ASP A 172 -12.62 8.02 -14.15
CA ASP A 172 -11.74 7.53 -15.20
C ASP A 172 -10.27 7.69 -14.76
N VAL A 173 -9.53 6.60 -14.73
CA VAL A 173 -8.10 6.59 -14.42
C VAL A 173 -7.35 6.07 -15.63
N VAL A 174 -6.56 6.93 -16.27
CA VAL A 174 -5.65 6.54 -17.35
C VAL A 174 -4.35 6.03 -16.76
N LEU A 175 -4.04 4.75 -16.95
CA LEU A 175 -2.79 4.16 -16.48
C LEU A 175 -1.76 4.10 -17.62
N ILE A 176 -0.64 4.77 -17.42
CA ILE A 176 0.53 4.73 -18.29
C ILE A 176 1.62 3.91 -17.58
N ASN A 177 1.71 2.62 -17.93
CA ASN A 177 2.71 1.71 -17.38
C ASN A 177 4.06 1.84 -18.14
N SER A 178 5.09 1.10 -17.68
CA SER A 178 6.44 1.18 -18.26
C SER A 178 6.56 0.65 -19.69
N GLN A 179 5.57 -0.09 -20.18
CA GLN A 179 5.56 -0.60 -21.57
C GLN A 179 5.19 0.49 -22.57
N ILE A 180 4.57 1.58 -22.10
CA ILE A 180 4.16 2.71 -22.94
C ILE A 180 5.29 3.73 -22.96
N PRO A 181 5.79 4.16 -24.13
CA PRO A 181 6.84 5.17 -24.19
C PRO A 181 6.28 6.54 -23.76
N PHE A 182 6.87 7.11 -22.71
CA PHE A 182 6.60 8.47 -22.27
C PHE A 182 7.86 9.16 -21.72
N GLY A 183 7.89 10.48 -21.80
CA GLY A 183 8.81 11.36 -21.07
C GLY A 183 8.03 12.39 -20.25
N LEU A 184 8.76 13.31 -19.61
CA LEU A 184 8.13 14.36 -18.80
C LEU A 184 7.22 15.28 -19.62
N GLU A 185 7.53 15.50 -20.89
CA GLU A 185 6.68 16.29 -21.80
C GLU A 185 5.27 15.68 -21.92
N GLN A 186 5.16 14.35 -21.99
CA GLN A 186 3.85 13.68 -22.05
C GLN A 186 3.11 13.75 -20.71
N VAL A 187 3.83 13.78 -19.58
CA VAL A 187 3.23 14.00 -18.25
C VAL A 187 2.63 15.41 -18.16
N GLU A 188 3.38 16.42 -18.57
CA GLU A 188 2.95 17.84 -18.60
C GLU A 188 1.79 18.05 -19.59
N TYR A 189 1.86 17.40 -20.76
CA TYR A 189 0.83 17.45 -21.79
C TYR A 189 -0.49 16.82 -21.29
N ALA A 190 -0.43 15.63 -20.67
CA ALA A 190 -1.59 14.98 -20.07
C ALA A 190 -2.26 15.89 -19.03
N LYS A 191 -1.46 16.55 -18.18
CA LYS A 191 -1.99 17.49 -17.19
C LYS A 191 -2.76 18.63 -17.85
N THR A 192 -2.17 19.25 -18.86
CA THR A 192 -2.81 20.36 -19.60
C THR A 192 -4.14 19.92 -20.21
N LYS A 193 -4.19 18.72 -20.78
CA LYS A 193 -5.40 18.16 -21.40
C LYS A 193 -6.46 17.75 -20.39
N PHE A 194 -6.06 17.24 -19.24
CA PHE A 194 -6.99 16.68 -18.26
C PHE A 194 -7.47 17.72 -17.25
N LEU A 195 -6.82 18.90 -17.19
CA LEU A 195 -7.11 19.97 -16.25
C LEU A 195 -8.61 20.34 -16.19
N LYS A 196 -9.24 20.44 -17.36
CA LYS A 196 -10.66 20.83 -17.50
C LYS A 196 -11.62 19.63 -17.52
N LYS A 197 -11.12 18.40 -17.49
CA LYS A 197 -11.93 17.18 -17.60
C LYS A 197 -12.31 16.70 -16.21
N GLU A 198 -13.59 16.71 -15.90
CA GLU A 198 -14.11 16.18 -14.63
C GLU A 198 -13.88 14.68 -14.55
N ARG A 199 -13.58 14.18 -13.34
CA ARG A 199 -13.45 12.74 -13.05
C ARG A 199 -12.49 11.98 -13.98
N LEU A 200 -11.46 12.65 -14.50
CA LEU A 200 -10.42 12.05 -15.31
C LEU A 200 -9.05 12.41 -14.73
N ASN A 201 -8.30 11.38 -14.35
CA ASN A 201 -6.94 11.51 -13.83
C ASN A 201 -6.00 10.56 -14.60
N ALA A 202 -4.71 10.90 -14.66
CA ALA A 202 -3.67 10.04 -15.20
C ALA A 202 -2.73 9.57 -14.09
N LEU A 203 -2.33 8.31 -14.17
CA LEU A 203 -1.29 7.70 -13.34
C LEU A 203 -0.15 7.22 -14.25
N PHE A 204 1.02 7.82 -14.09
CA PHE A 204 2.24 7.41 -14.78
C PHE A 204 3.11 6.57 -13.84
N LEU A 205 3.54 5.38 -14.31
CA LEU A 205 4.45 4.51 -13.58
C LEU A 205 5.85 4.64 -14.18
N MET A 206 6.77 5.24 -13.43
CA MET A 206 8.18 5.34 -13.79
C MET A 206 8.96 4.19 -13.17
N ASP A 207 9.37 3.27 -14.02
CA ASP A 207 10.30 2.20 -13.69
C ASP A 207 11.75 2.72 -13.58
N PRO A 208 12.72 1.89 -13.18
CA PRO A 208 14.11 2.31 -13.00
C PRO A 208 14.70 2.96 -14.27
N ASP A 209 14.45 2.40 -15.46
CA ASP A 209 14.96 2.99 -16.70
C ASP A 209 14.34 4.36 -17.00
N SER A 210 13.06 4.55 -16.71
CA SER A 210 12.37 5.83 -16.88
C SER A 210 12.89 6.89 -15.92
N VAL A 211 13.12 6.53 -14.65
CA VAL A 211 13.71 7.42 -13.64
C VAL A 211 15.14 7.80 -14.07
N LYS A 212 15.95 6.80 -14.46
CA LYS A 212 17.32 7.01 -14.94
C LYS A 212 17.36 7.95 -16.14
N ARG A 213 16.50 7.74 -17.15
CA ARG A 213 16.41 8.62 -18.33
C ARG A 213 16.11 10.07 -17.98
N VAL A 214 15.33 10.32 -16.94
CA VAL A 214 14.99 11.69 -16.51
C VAL A 214 16.17 12.33 -15.76
N ILE A 215 16.68 11.66 -14.74
CA ILE A 215 17.74 12.20 -13.88
C ILE A 215 19.02 12.45 -14.69
N PHE A 216 19.48 11.47 -15.45
CA PHE A 216 20.76 11.56 -16.17
C PHE A 216 20.71 12.45 -17.42
N ARG A 217 19.53 12.97 -17.80
CA ARG A 217 19.40 13.95 -18.87
C ARG A 217 19.40 15.38 -18.36
N ASN A 218 18.85 15.64 -17.17
CA ASN A 218 18.77 16.96 -16.55
C ASN A 218 18.39 16.84 -15.07
N ASP A 219 19.23 17.40 -14.20
CA ASP A 219 19.19 17.35 -12.73
C ASP A 219 17.90 17.92 -12.11
N LYS A 220 17.29 18.94 -12.72
CA LYS A 220 16.12 19.66 -12.18
C LYS A 220 14.79 19.25 -12.79
N SER A 221 14.78 18.17 -13.54
CA SER A 221 13.61 17.71 -14.27
C SER A 221 12.41 17.37 -13.38
N PHE A 222 12.65 16.73 -12.23
CA PHE A 222 11.58 16.41 -11.27
C PHE A 222 11.08 17.65 -10.53
N GLU A 223 11.99 18.50 -10.04
CA GLU A 223 11.64 19.77 -9.38
C GLU A 223 10.74 20.63 -10.30
N ARG A 224 11.05 20.68 -11.60
CA ARG A 224 10.27 21.41 -12.60
C ARG A 224 8.80 20.98 -12.64
N ILE A 225 8.53 19.68 -12.65
CA ILE A 225 7.15 19.17 -12.73
C ILE A 225 6.43 19.22 -11.38
N GLU A 226 7.14 19.08 -10.26
CA GLU A 226 6.59 19.34 -8.93
C GLU A 226 6.13 20.79 -8.79
N ASN A 227 6.94 21.75 -9.26
CA ASN A 227 6.62 23.18 -9.26
C ASN A 227 5.40 23.52 -10.12
N GLN A 228 5.10 22.70 -11.15
CA GLN A 228 3.86 22.84 -11.90
C GLN A 228 2.65 22.30 -11.13
N GLY A 229 2.84 21.62 -10.00
CA GLY A 229 1.81 20.97 -9.18
C GLY A 229 1.48 19.54 -9.65
N ILE A 230 2.41 18.84 -10.30
CA ILE A 230 2.29 17.39 -10.54
C ILE A 230 2.88 16.70 -9.31
N LYS A 231 2.16 15.74 -8.73
CA LYS A 231 2.67 15.00 -7.58
C LYS A 231 3.57 13.86 -8.06
N LEU A 232 4.78 13.82 -7.52
CA LEU A 232 5.72 12.72 -7.68
C LEU A 232 5.83 11.96 -6.36
N ILE A 233 5.64 10.65 -6.41
CA ILE A 233 5.68 9.82 -5.22
C ILE A 233 6.59 8.63 -5.48
N ASN A 234 7.62 8.48 -4.65
CA ASN A 234 8.37 7.22 -4.60
C ASN A 234 7.45 6.15 -4.00
N MET A 235 7.43 4.95 -4.57
CA MET A 235 6.63 3.84 -4.07
C MET A 235 6.95 3.57 -2.60
N PRO A 236 5.97 3.74 -1.69
CA PRO A 236 6.26 3.72 -0.26
C PRO A 236 6.51 2.31 0.25
N SER A 237 7.51 2.20 1.12
CA SER A 237 7.84 0.98 1.84
C SER A 237 6.72 0.57 2.81
N TRP A 238 6.68 -0.70 3.15
CA TRP A 238 5.77 -1.25 4.14
C TRP A 238 6.13 -0.82 5.56
N ARG A 239 5.12 -0.49 6.37
CA ARG A 239 5.31 -0.25 7.80
C ARG A 239 5.26 -1.58 8.54
N ARG A 240 6.14 -1.77 9.53
CA ARG A 240 6.18 -2.97 10.39
C ARG A 240 4.80 -3.42 10.86
N ALA A 241 4.02 -2.51 11.44
CA ALA A 241 2.69 -2.84 11.97
C ALA A 241 1.72 -3.42 10.92
N ILE A 242 1.88 -3.07 9.64
CA ILE A 242 1.05 -3.58 8.54
C ILE A 242 1.54 -4.95 8.08
N ILE A 243 2.85 -5.19 8.12
CA ILE A 243 3.42 -6.53 7.86
C ILE A 243 2.95 -7.47 8.97
N GLU A 244 3.10 -7.07 10.23
CA GLU A 244 2.65 -7.84 11.38
C GLU A 244 1.16 -8.17 11.32
N GLU A 245 0.30 -7.18 11.06
CA GLU A 245 -1.13 -7.40 10.88
C GLU A 245 -1.42 -8.40 9.76
N TRP A 246 -0.79 -8.25 8.60
CA TRP A 246 -1.05 -9.14 7.46
C TRP A 246 -0.63 -10.58 7.74
N PHE A 247 0.54 -10.80 8.35
CA PHE A 247 1.01 -12.15 8.67
C PHE A 247 0.18 -12.81 9.78
N GLN A 248 -0.29 -12.03 10.77
CA GLN A 248 -1.23 -12.53 11.78
C GLN A 248 -2.56 -12.96 11.15
N GLU A 249 -3.13 -12.16 10.25
CA GLU A 249 -4.36 -12.47 9.52
C GLU A 249 -4.23 -13.74 8.67
N THR A 250 -3.06 -13.99 8.08
CA THR A 250 -2.76 -15.21 7.31
C THR A 250 -2.61 -16.46 8.19
N GLY A 251 -2.57 -16.31 9.52
CA GLY A 251 -2.46 -17.42 10.46
C GLY A 251 -1.04 -17.68 10.97
N CYS A 252 -0.07 -16.82 10.63
CA CYS A 252 1.29 -16.88 11.17
C CYS A 252 1.36 -16.25 12.58
N ILE A 253 0.56 -16.78 13.52
CA ILE A 253 0.33 -16.19 14.85
C ILE A 253 1.63 -16.01 15.65
N ASN A 254 2.59 -16.92 15.48
CA ASN A 254 3.88 -16.93 16.19
C ASN A 254 5.05 -16.48 15.31
N ALA A 255 4.79 -15.75 14.22
CA ALA A 255 5.86 -15.28 13.34
C ALA A 255 6.74 -14.24 14.01
N ASP A 256 8.05 -14.43 13.90
CA ASP A 256 9.02 -13.40 14.26
C ASP A 256 9.09 -12.38 13.12
N ILE A 257 8.42 -11.24 13.32
CA ILE A 257 8.39 -10.15 12.35
C ILE A 257 9.78 -9.52 12.14
N ASP A 258 10.66 -9.54 13.14
CA ASP A 258 12.04 -9.08 12.98
C ASP A 258 12.82 -10.00 12.04
N GLU A 259 12.65 -11.32 12.19
CA GLU A 259 13.27 -12.31 11.30
C GLU A 259 12.77 -12.13 9.86
N ILE A 260 11.47 -11.98 9.66
CA ILE A 260 10.89 -11.74 8.32
C ILE A 260 11.40 -10.43 7.72
N MET A 261 11.37 -9.33 8.48
CA MET A 261 11.83 -8.03 8.00
C MET A 261 13.34 -7.98 7.73
N LYS A 262 14.17 -8.81 8.39
CA LYS A 262 15.59 -8.91 8.01
C LYS A 262 15.77 -9.46 6.60
N THR A 263 14.91 -10.39 6.18
CA THR A 263 14.99 -11.03 4.86
C THR A 263 14.25 -10.24 3.78
N THR A 264 13.09 -9.67 4.09
CA THR A 264 12.27 -8.95 3.09
C THR A 264 12.48 -7.44 3.10
N SER A 265 13.11 -6.90 4.15
CA SER A 265 13.03 -5.48 4.51
C SER A 265 11.57 -5.02 4.45
N GLN A 266 11.31 -3.90 3.79
CA GLN A 266 9.99 -3.29 3.64
C GLN A 266 9.51 -3.27 2.18
N TRP A 267 10.10 -4.12 1.33
CA TRP A 267 9.84 -4.18 -0.11
C TRP A 267 8.57 -4.99 -0.40
N HIS A 268 7.60 -4.38 -1.08
CA HIS A 268 6.35 -5.05 -1.41
C HIS A 268 6.56 -6.36 -2.18
N GLY A 269 7.42 -6.36 -3.20
CA GLY A 269 7.65 -7.55 -4.03
C GLY A 269 8.26 -8.71 -3.24
N LEU A 270 9.11 -8.44 -2.25
CA LEU A 270 9.67 -9.48 -1.39
C LEU A 270 8.64 -9.99 -0.38
N ILE A 271 7.91 -9.09 0.27
CA ILE A 271 6.87 -9.44 1.24
C ILE A 271 5.77 -10.24 0.56
N ASP A 272 5.30 -9.81 -0.62
CA ASP A 272 4.22 -10.47 -1.35
C ASP A 272 4.64 -11.86 -1.87
N LYS A 273 5.86 -11.99 -2.42
CA LYS A 273 6.41 -13.27 -2.86
C LYS A 273 6.62 -14.24 -1.70
N TYR A 274 7.12 -13.76 -0.57
CA TYR A 274 7.25 -14.61 0.62
C TYR A 274 5.87 -14.99 1.19
N HIS A 275 4.92 -14.05 1.21
CA HIS A 275 3.54 -14.32 1.61
C HIS A 275 2.87 -15.38 0.72
N GLU A 276 3.16 -15.39 -0.58
CA GLU A 276 2.71 -16.44 -1.50
C GLU A 276 3.20 -17.84 -1.08
N ASN A 277 4.45 -17.97 -0.64
CA ASN A 277 5.01 -19.24 -0.20
C ASN A 277 4.33 -19.80 1.06
N ILE A 278 3.92 -18.92 1.98
CA ILE A 278 3.39 -19.33 3.29
C ILE A 278 1.87 -19.40 3.36
N PHE A 279 1.14 -18.79 2.42
CA PHE A 279 -0.32 -18.62 2.50
C PHE A 279 -1.08 -19.95 2.71
N GLN A 280 -0.59 -21.05 2.14
CA GLN A 280 -1.20 -22.39 2.30
C GLN A 280 -0.72 -23.13 3.55
N HIS A 281 0.43 -22.77 4.09
CA HIS A 281 1.11 -23.44 5.21
C HIS A 281 1.72 -22.41 6.19
N PRO A 282 0.90 -21.53 6.80
CA PRO A 282 1.37 -20.45 7.64
C PRO A 282 2.13 -20.93 8.89
N GLU A 283 1.88 -22.16 9.34
CA GLU A 283 2.59 -22.82 10.43
C GLU A 283 4.06 -23.12 10.11
N ARG A 284 4.41 -23.22 8.82
CA ARG A 284 5.78 -23.48 8.33
C ARG A 284 6.56 -22.22 7.98
N TRP A 285 6.08 -21.04 8.40
CA TRP A 285 6.67 -19.75 8.01
C TRP A 285 8.20 -19.73 8.17
N LYS A 286 8.75 -20.24 9.28
CA LYS A 286 10.20 -20.17 9.55
C LYS A 286 11.04 -21.00 8.58
N GLU A 287 10.59 -22.21 8.27
CA GLU A 287 11.24 -23.09 7.29
C GLU A 287 11.20 -22.43 5.90
N LEU A 288 10.02 -21.96 5.50
CA LEU A 288 9.80 -21.31 4.21
C LEU A 288 10.52 -19.97 4.08
N LEU A 289 10.78 -19.27 5.19
CA LEU A 289 11.60 -18.05 5.21
C LEU A 289 13.05 -18.37 4.90
N SER A 290 13.59 -19.45 5.47
CA SER A 290 14.96 -19.90 5.19
C SER A 290 15.12 -20.31 3.73
N ASP A 291 14.14 -21.04 3.17
CA ASP A 291 14.15 -21.42 1.75
C ASP A 291 14.04 -20.19 0.84
N PHE A 292 13.17 -19.25 1.21
CA PHE A 292 13.01 -17.98 0.50
C PHE A 292 14.29 -17.15 0.53
N GLU A 293 14.98 -17.09 1.67
CA GLU A 293 16.26 -16.39 1.80
C GLU A 293 17.31 -17.01 0.87
N ASN A 294 17.41 -18.33 0.83
CA ASN A 294 18.32 -19.02 -0.08
C ASN A 294 18.02 -18.71 -1.57
N ASP A 295 16.74 -18.72 -1.97
CA ASP A 295 16.31 -18.32 -3.33
C ASP A 295 16.62 -16.84 -3.63
N LEU A 296 16.45 -15.97 -2.62
CA LEU A 296 16.68 -14.53 -2.76
C LEU A 296 18.11 -14.22 -3.22
N TYR A 297 19.09 -14.95 -2.68
CA TYR A 297 20.52 -14.74 -2.91
C TYR A 297 21.16 -15.68 -3.95
N THR A 298 20.39 -16.55 -4.62
CA THR A 298 20.92 -17.49 -5.63
C THR A 298 21.34 -16.78 -6.93
N ASP A 299 20.49 -15.90 -7.47
CA ASP A 299 20.79 -15.08 -8.66
C ASP A 299 20.83 -13.59 -8.28
N LYS A 300 21.94 -13.18 -7.66
CA LYS A 300 22.12 -11.82 -7.11
C LYS A 300 22.02 -10.76 -8.20
N LYS A 301 22.60 -11.02 -9.36
CA LYS A 301 22.61 -10.06 -10.48
C LYS A 301 21.20 -9.81 -11.00
N GLU A 302 20.40 -10.86 -11.20
CA GLU A 302 19.01 -10.68 -11.62
C GLU A 302 18.20 -10.01 -10.50
N ARG A 303 18.44 -10.37 -9.24
CA ARG A 303 17.77 -9.73 -8.11
C ARG A 303 18.06 -8.24 -8.00
N LEU A 304 19.32 -7.82 -8.15
CA LEU A 304 19.73 -6.41 -8.17
C LEU A 304 19.04 -5.63 -9.30
N LYS A 305 18.89 -6.22 -10.49
CA LYS A 305 18.12 -5.59 -11.58
C LYS A 305 16.66 -5.34 -11.20
N GLN A 306 16.04 -6.23 -10.42
CA GLN A 306 14.65 -6.06 -9.97
C GLN A 306 14.49 -4.88 -8.99
N PHE A 307 15.58 -4.45 -8.33
CA PHE A 307 15.65 -3.18 -7.59
C PHE A 307 15.99 -1.96 -8.46
N GLY A 308 16.34 -2.17 -9.73
CA GLY A 308 16.83 -1.11 -10.62
C GLY A 308 18.35 -0.94 -10.63
N ILE A 309 19.11 -1.90 -10.08
CA ILE A 309 20.57 -1.84 -10.00
C ILE A 309 21.14 -2.75 -11.09
N SER A 310 21.65 -2.17 -12.17
CA SER A 310 22.08 -2.93 -13.36
C SER A 310 23.46 -2.57 -13.90
N SER A 311 24.05 -1.44 -13.49
CA SER A 311 25.37 -1.02 -13.96
C SER A 311 26.47 -1.28 -12.92
N LYS A 312 27.70 -1.50 -13.41
CA LYS A 312 28.87 -1.72 -12.54
C LYS A 312 29.17 -0.49 -11.68
N GLU A 313 28.96 0.70 -12.24
CA GLU A 313 29.12 1.97 -11.54
C GLU A 313 28.13 2.10 -10.38
N ALA A 314 26.87 1.69 -10.60
CA ALA A 314 25.87 1.70 -9.54
C ALA A 314 26.24 0.77 -8.39
N ILE A 315 26.73 -0.44 -8.71
CA ILE A 315 27.20 -1.40 -7.70
C ILE A 315 28.38 -0.81 -6.92
N LYS A 316 29.39 -0.24 -7.59
CA LYS A 316 30.56 0.38 -6.92
C LYS A 316 30.17 1.49 -5.95
N ILE A 317 29.29 2.41 -6.38
CA ILE A 317 28.80 3.50 -5.52
C ILE A 317 28.09 2.94 -4.29
N LEU A 318 27.21 1.95 -4.47
CA LEU A 318 26.52 1.32 -3.35
C LEU A 318 27.49 0.57 -2.41
N SER A 319 28.51 -0.11 -2.95
CA SER A 319 29.56 -0.75 -2.14
C SER A 319 30.32 0.26 -1.29
N GLU A 320 30.61 1.44 -1.83
CA GLU A 320 31.26 2.54 -1.10
C GLU A 320 30.36 3.07 0.03
N LEU A 321 29.09 3.36 -0.27
CA LEU A 321 28.12 3.78 0.74
C LEU A 321 27.95 2.74 1.87
N ILE A 322 28.01 1.44 1.55
CA ILE A 322 28.02 0.36 2.54
C ILE A 322 29.27 0.45 3.43
N GLY A 323 30.45 0.63 2.83
CA GLY A 323 31.71 0.76 3.56
C GLY A 323 31.74 1.93 4.54
N PHE A 324 31.07 3.05 4.20
CA PHE A 324 30.96 4.23 5.08
C PHE A 324 29.73 4.23 5.99
N ASN A 325 28.83 3.25 5.85
CA ASN A 325 27.54 3.21 6.56
C ASN A 325 26.67 4.45 6.29
N GLY A 326 26.67 4.93 5.04
CA GLY A 326 25.95 6.11 4.58
C GLY A 326 26.65 7.45 4.87
N PHE A 327 25.97 8.54 4.53
CA PHE A 327 26.41 9.93 4.72
C PHE A 327 25.21 10.79 5.09
N ASP A 328 25.40 11.83 5.89
CA ASP A 328 24.27 12.68 6.30
C ASP A 328 23.74 13.55 5.13
N LYS A 329 24.61 13.82 4.14
CA LYS A 329 24.29 14.69 3.00
C LYS A 329 24.87 14.17 1.69
N ILE A 330 24.19 14.49 0.59
CA ILE A 330 24.63 14.12 -0.77
C ILE A 330 25.97 14.78 -1.10
N GLU A 331 26.15 16.04 -0.72
CA GLU A 331 27.36 16.81 -1.01
C GLU A 331 28.60 16.19 -0.37
N GLU A 332 28.46 15.63 0.84
CA GLU A 332 29.56 14.96 1.54
C GLU A 332 30.05 13.72 0.77
N TYR A 333 29.12 12.91 0.24
CA TYR A 333 29.47 11.77 -0.60
C TYR A 333 30.10 12.21 -1.93
N VAL A 334 29.48 13.21 -2.60
CA VAL A 334 29.92 13.70 -3.91
C VAL A 334 31.33 14.28 -3.87
N ASP A 335 31.70 14.94 -2.78
CA ASP A 335 33.06 15.48 -2.58
C ASP A 335 34.08 14.41 -2.19
N TYR A 336 33.63 13.30 -1.61
CA TYR A 336 34.49 12.21 -1.14
C TYR A 336 34.84 11.20 -2.25
N GLN A 337 33.84 10.78 -3.03
CA GLN A 337 33.97 9.67 -3.97
C GLN A 337 34.93 9.99 -5.15
N ASP A 338 35.61 8.96 -5.66
CA ASP A 338 36.51 9.04 -6.82
C ASP A 338 36.07 8.13 -7.99
N ILE A 339 34.85 7.61 -7.94
CA ILE A 339 34.30 6.63 -8.88
C ILE A 339 33.91 7.29 -10.21
N CYS A 340 33.28 8.46 -10.16
CA CYS A 340 32.80 9.20 -11.32
C CYS A 340 32.87 10.72 -11.12
N ASP A 341 32.51 11.48 -12.15
CA ASP A 341 32.40 12.94 -12.02
C ASP A 341 31.26 13.33 -11.05
N LYS A 342 31.34 14.55 -10.50
CA LYS A 342 30.41 15.01 -9.46
C LYS A 342 28.94 15.00 -9.90
N ASP A 343 28.67 15.33 -11.17
CA ASP A 343 27.31 15.36 -11.70
C ASP A 343 26.75 13.93 -11.81
N SER A 344 27.56 12.99 -12.30
CA SER A 344 27.22 11.57 -12.32
C SER A 344 26.97 11.02 -10.91
N ALA A 345 27.82 11.35 -9.93
CA ALA A 345 27.64 10.92 -8.54
C ALA A 345 26.31 11.44 -7.96
N PHE A 346 26.03 12.73 -8.13
CA PHE A 346 24.77 13.34 -7.71
C PHE A 346 23.55 12.66 -8.36
N ASN A 347 23.65 12.34 -9.65
CA ASN A 347 22.60 11.64 -10.40
C ASN A 347 22.37 10.22 -9.89
N PHE A 348 23.43 9.47 -9.55
CA PHE A 348 23.28 8.13 -8.96
C PHE A 348 22.60 8.18 -7.59
N ILE A 349 23.01 9.11 -6.72
CA ILE A 349 22.38 9.27 -5.40
C ILE A 349 20.89 9.65 -5.55
N SER A 350 20.59 10.61 -6.41
CA SER A 350 19.20 11.02 -6.71
C SER A 350 18.37 9.87 -7.29
N TYR A 351 19.00 9.02 -8.10
CA TYR A 351 18.39 7.82 -8.66
C TYR A 351 18.07 6.78 -7.59
N PHE A 352 19.02 6.47 -6.71
CA PHE A 352 18.80 5.51 -5.62
C PHE A 352 17.75 6.00 -4.63
N LEU A 353 17.76 7.29 -4.27
CA LEU A 353 16.72 7.91 -3.44
C LEU A 353 15.34 7.79 -4.10
N SER A 354 15.25 8.05 -5.42
CA SER A 354 13.98 7.94 -6.16
C SER A 354 13.39 6.54 -6.21
N LEU A 355 14.23 5.51 -6.03
CA LEU A 355 13.82 4.11 -5.99
C LEU A 355 13.74 3.54 -4.57
N ASN A 356 14.07 4.33 -3.54
CA ASN A 356 14.22 3.91 -2.14
C ASN A 356 15.27 2.79 -1.93
N VAL A 357 16.29 2.74 -2.80
CA VAL A 357 17.45 1.85 -2.63
C VAL A 357 18.33 2.30 -1.46
N ILE A 358 18.35 3.61 -1.21
CA ILE A 358 18.99 4.23 -0.06
C ILE A 358 18.00 5.13 0.69
N ASP A 359 18.25 5.38 1.97
CA ASP A 359 17.50 6.35 2.78
C ASP A 359 18.06 7.78 2.68
N ASN A 360 17.47 8.72 3.42
CA ASN A 360 17.89 10.13 3.42
C ASN A 360 19.29 10.36 4.03
N ASN A 361 19.82 9.39 4.77
CA ASN A 361 21.20 9.40 5.27
C ASN A 361 22.10 8.52 4.39
N LEU A 362 21.70 8.33 3.13
CA LEU A 362 22.37 7.55 2.10
C LEU A 362 22.71 6.11 2.53
N LYS A 363 21.99 5.55 3.50
CA LYS A 363 22.18 4.17 3.93
C LYS A 363 21.49 3.23 2.96
N VAL A 364 22.25 2.28 2.45
CA VAL A 364 21.73 1.25 1.55
C VAL A 364 20.78 0.33 2.30
N ASP A 365 19.67 -0.06 1.69
CA ASP A 365 18.70 -0.98 2.28
C ASP A 365 19.38 -2.33 2.63
N PRO A 366 19.14 -2.92 3.84
CA PRO A 366 19.86 -4.11 4.30
C PRO A 366 19.84 -5.31 3.35
N VAL A 367 18.72 -5.53 2.64
CA VAL A 367 18.62 -6.65 1.68
C VAL A 367 19.54 -6.40 0.49
N ILE A 368 19.59 -5.16 0.02
CA ILE A 368 20.49 -4.74 -1.06
C ILE A 368 21.95 -4.80 -0.61
N GLN A 369 22.25 -4.41 0.64
CA GLN A 369 23.60 -4.55 1.20
C GLN A 369 24.10 -5.99 1.12
N LYS A 370 23.27 -6.95 1.56
CA LYS A 370 23.62 -8.38 1.51
C LYS A 370 23.77 -8.91 0.08
N LEU A 371 22.96 -8.42 -0.86
CA LEU A 371 23.09 -8.77 -2.29
C LEU A 371 24.42 -8.29 -2.88
N ILE A 372 24.97 -7.16 -2.41
CA ILE A 372 26.22 -6.56 -2.92
C ILE A 372 27.47 -7.13 -2.23
N VAL A 373 27.44 -7.32 -0.91
CA VAL A 373 28.63 -7.77 -0.14
C VAL A 373 29.00 -9.22 -0.44
N ASP A 374 28.01 -10.04 -0.78
CA ASP A 374 28.26 -11.46 -1.09
C ASP A 374 28.55 -11.70 -2.59
N GLU A 375 28.56 -10.68 -3.46
CA GLU A 375 28.95 -10.77 -4.89
C GLU A 375 30.46 -10.58 -5.06
#